data_AF-A0A8T5BVG7-F1
#
_entry.id   AF-A0A8T5BVG7-F1
#
_cell.length_a   1.000
_cell.length_b   1.000
_cell.length_c   1.000
_cell.angle_alpha   90.00
_cell.angle_beta   90.00
_cell.angle_gamma   90.00
#
_symmetry.space_group_name_H-M   'P 1'
#
loop_
_entity.id
_entity.type
_entity.pdbx_description
1 polymer ?
#
loop_
_entity_poly.entity_id
_entity_poly.type
_entity_poly.pdbx_seq_one_letter_code
_entity_poly.pdbx_strand_id
1 'polypeptide(L)'
;MRTIEWRNGLVVTIDQLKLPNKVEFLEMKSCEDVAEAIKTMRIRGAPLLGAAAAYALALVAYHSKAESREMLLKELEEAAKTIKGTRPTAVNLFWAIDRILNKVRSCDGSVDELRELVIDEANRIADEDTEA
;
A
#
# COMPACT_ATOMS: atom_id res chain seq x y z
N MET A 1 17.87 3.58 -2.55
CA MET A 1 17.32 3.84 -1.20
C MET A 1 15.83 4.03 -1.37
N ARG A 2 15.00 3.23 -0.69
CA ARG A 2 13.53 3.34 -0.80
C ARG A 2 13.08 4.70 -0.25
N THR A 3 12.13 5.33 -0.94
CA THR A 3 11.49 6.58 -0.48
C THR A 3 10.37 6.32 0.52
N ILE A 4 9.90 5.07 0.60
CA ILE A 4 8.85 4.57 1.48
C ILE A 4 9.23 3.19 2.04
N GLU A 5 9.00 2.99 3.33
CA GLU A 5 9.45 1.81 4.09
C GLU A 5 8.31 1.16 4.86
N TRP A 6 8.35 -0.17 4.94
CA TRP A 6 7.53 -0.97 5.84
C TRP A 6 8.27 -1.23 7.15
N ARG A 7 7.60 -1.00 8.28
CA ARG A 7 8.13 -1.17 9.64
C ARG A 7 7.10 -1.87 10.53
N ASN A 8 6.88 -3.16 10.29
CA ASN A 8 6.05 -4.04 11.12
C ASN A 8 4.69 -3.43 11.51
N GLY A 9 3.84 -3.16 10.51
CA GLY A 9 2.53 -2.52 10.72
C GLY A 9 2.56 -0.98 10.68
N LEU A 10 3.69 -0.40 10.25
CA LEU A 10 3.83 1.03 10.00
C LEU A 10 4.40 1.27 8.60
N VAL A 11 3.91 2.30 7.94
CA VAL A 11 4.42 2.79 6.66
C VAL A 11 5.05 4.14 6.89
N VAL A 12 6.33 4.27 6.53
CA VAL A 12 7.11 5.49 6.76
C VAL A 12 7.62 6.05 5.45
N THR A 13 7.38 7.34 5.18
CA THR A 13 7.86 8.03 3.97
C THR A 13 8.11 9.50 4.27
N ILE A 14 8.84 10.20 3.41
CA ILE A 14 9.01 11.66 3.51
C ILE A 14 7.72 12.36 3.05
N ASP A 15 7.33 13.42 3.78
CA ASP A 15 6.26 14.33 3.38
C ASP A 15 6.69 15.18 2.17
N GLN A 16 6.18 14.81 1.00
CA GLN A 16 6.53 15.44 -0.28
C GLN A 16 6.04 16.89 -0.40
N LEU A 17 5.13 17.33 0.47
CA LEU A 17 4.61 18.70 0.50
C LEU A 17 5.56 19.67 1.21
N LYS A 18 6.42 19.16 2.11
CA LYS A 18 7.37 19.96 2.89
C LYS A 18 8.71 20.18 2.17
N LEU A 19 9.00 19.36 1.17
CA LEU A 19 10.20 19.50 0.35
C LEU A 19 10.14 20.74 -0.59
N PRO A 20 11.29 21.37 -0.89
CA PRO A 20 12.63 21.08 -0.37
C PRO A 20 12.92 21.75 0.98
N ASN A 21 11.98 22.52 1.52
CA ASN A 21 12.20 23.41 2.67
C ASN A 21 12.45 22.65 3.98
N LYS A 22 11.81 21.49 4.16
CA LYS A 22 11.94 20.66 5.36
C LYS A 22 11.76 19.19 5.04
N VAL A 23 12.62 18.36 5.61
CA VAL A 23 12.45 16.90 5.60
C VAL A 23 11.66 16.53 6.86
N GLU A 24 10.40 16.13 6.67
CA GLU A 24 9.55 15.55 7.71
C GLU A 24 9.10 14.16 7.28
N PHE A 25 8.98 13.24 8.23
CA PHE A 25 8.50 11.89 7.98
C PHE A 25 7.02 11.78 8.31
N LEU A 26 6.31 11.03 7.47
CA LEU A 26 4.96 10.52 7.69
C LEU A 26 5.08 9.14 8.29
N GLU A 27 4.28 8.86 9.31
CA GLU A 27 4.07 7.52 9.83
C GLU A 27 2.59 7.20 9.72
N MET A 28 2.25 6.12 9.02
CA MET A 28 0.88 5.73 8.72
C MET A 28 0.66 4.31 9.21
N LYS A 29 -0.45 4.08 9.90
CA LYS A 29 -0.79 2.80 10.55
C LYS A 29 -2.08 2.20 10.02
N SER A 30 -2.80 2.91 9.15
CA SER A 30 -4.00 2.40 8.51
C SER A 30 -4.08 2.75 7.02
N CYS A 31 -4.98 2.07 6.32
CA CYS A 31 -5.32 2.38 4.93
C CYS A 31 -5.85 3.81 4.81
N GLU A 32 -6.60 4.30 5.79
CA GLU A 32 -7.15 5.66 5.83
C GLU A 32 -6.06 6.72 5.93
N ASP A 33 -5.02 6.48 6.76
CA ASP A 33 -3.88 7.38 6.88
C ASP A 33 -3.16 7.54 5.52
N VAL A 34 -2.95 6.42 4.82
CA VAL A 34 -2.34 6.42 3.48
C VAL A 34 -3.23 7.11 2.46
N ALA A 35 -4.54 6.82 2.49
CA ALA A 35 -5.51 7.45 1.59
C ALA A 35 -5.52 8.97 1.75
N GLU A 36 -5.49 9.47 2.99
CA GLU A 36 -5.45 10.89 3.29
C GLU A 36 -4.13 11.52 2.84
N ALA A 37 -3.00 10.86 3.08
CA ALA A 37 -1.69 11.34 2.62
C ALA A 37 -1.60 11.46 1.09
N ILE A 38 -2.23 10.53 0.35
CA ILE A 38 -2.34 10.59 -1.12
C ILE A 38 -3.25 11.74 -1.56
N LYS A 39 -4.43 11.90 -0.96
CA LYS A 39 -5.40 12.96 -1.28
C LYS A 39 -4.83 14.35 -1.05
N THR A 40 -4.13 14.54 0.06
CA THR A 40 -3.50 15.82 0.45
C THR A 40 -2.17 16.08 -0.25
N MET A 41 -1.76 15.22 -1.18
CA MET A 41 -0.51 15.29 -1.94
C MET A 41 0.77 15.26 -1.08
N ARG A 42 0.67 14.85 0.19
CA ARG A 42 1.82 14.53 1.04
C ARG A 42 2.58 13.32 0.50
N ILE A 43 1.88 12.45 -0.22
CA ILE A 43 2.42 11.39 -1.07
C ILE A 43 2.05 11.68 -2.52
N ARG A 44 3.07 11.85 -3.38
CA ARG A 44 2.90 12.15 -4.81
C ARG A 44 4.10 11.66 -5.61
N GLY A 45 3.93 11.57 -6.93
CA GLY A 45 4.88 10.96 -7.85
C GLY A 45 4.38 9.56 -8.23
N ALA A 46 4.34 9.25 -9.52
CA ALA A 46 3.76 7.99 -10.01
C ALA A 46 4.40 6.75 -9.35
N PRO A 47 5.75 6.68 -9.26
CA PRO A 47 6.47 5.61 -8.57
C PRO A 47 5.99 5.40 -7.12
N LEU A 48 6.18 6.43 -6.29
CA LEU A 48 5.80 6.43 -4.86
C LEU A 48 4.31 6.17 -4.61
N LEU A 49 3.41 6.60 -5.51
CA LEU A 49 1.97 6.31 -5.40
C LEU A 49 1.67 4.82 -5.54
N GLY A 50 2.40 4.09 -6.39
CA GLY A 50 2.27 2.64 -6.52
C GLY A 50 2.67 1.92 -5.24
N ALA A 51 3.85 2.25 -4.71
CA ALA A 51 4.35 1.68 -3.46
C ALA A 51 3.45 2.01 -2.25
N ALA A 52 2.97 3.26 -2.14
CA ALA A 52 2.05 3.66 -1.08
C ALA A 52 0.72 2.89 -1.15
N ALA A 53 0.16 2.71 -2.35
CA ALA A 53 -1.06 1.94 -2.53
C ALA A 53 -0.90 0.47 -2.16
N ALA A 54 0.24 -0.13 -2.53
CA ALA A 54 0.59 -1.49 -2.13
C ALA A 54 0.67 -1.63 -0.61
N TYR A 55 1.34 -0.70 0.07
CA TYR A 55 1.45 -0.73 1.52
C TYR A 55 0.13 -0.43 2.25
N ALA A 56 -0.81 0.31 1.65
CA ALA A 56 -2.14 0.45 2.21
C ALA A 56 -2.85 -0.91 2.33
N LEU A 57 -2.75 -1.76 1.29
CA LEU A 57 -3.27 -3.13 1.34
C LEU A 57 -2.50 -3.99 2.36
N ALA A 58 -1.18 -3.81 2.47
CA ALA A 58 -0.36 -4.50 3.48
C ALA A 58 -0.75 -4.13 4.91
N LEU A 59 -1.07 -2.85 5.20
CA LEU A 59 -1.60 -2.43 6.51
C LEU A 59 -2.92 -3.12 6.83
N VAL A 60 -3.83 -3.24 5.87
CA VAL A 60 -5.08 -3.98 6.06
C VAL A 60 -4.82 -5.45 6.33
N ALA A 61 -4.01 -6.12 5.51
CA ALA A 61 -3.66 -7.52 5.72
C ALA A 61 -3.01 -7.76 7.10
N TYR A 62 -2.06 -6.90 7.49
CA TYR A 62 -1.34 -7.00 8.75
C TYR A 62 -2.25 -6.84 9.97
N HIS A 63 -3.23 -5.94 9.92
CA HIS A 63 -4.17 -5.72 11.02
C HIS A 63 -5.46 -6.55 10.93
N SER A 64 -5.65 -7.29 9.84
CA SER A 64 -6.84 -8.09 9.60
C SER A 64 -6.98 -9.22 10.61
N LYS A 65 -8.19 -9.37 11.16
CA LYS A 65 -8.60 -10.51 12.01
C LYS A 65 -9.41 -11.55 11.23
N ALA A 66 -9.39 -11.49 9.90
CA ALA A 66 -10.11 -12.44 9.06
C ALA A 66 -9.75 -13.90 9.38
N GLU A 67 -10.76 -14.74 9.55
CA GLU A 67 -10.58 -16.17 9.81
C GLU A 67 -10.65 -17.01 8.52
N SER A 68 -11.00 -16.37 7.40
CA SER A 68 -11.09 -17.02 6.09
C SER A 68 -10.48 -16.16 4.98
N ARG A 69 -10.13 -16.83 3.88
CA ARG A 69 -9.62 -16.18 2.67
C ARG A 69 -10.61 -15.18 2.08
N GLU A 70 -11.90 -15.53 2.08
CA GLU A 70 -12.97 -14.68 1.53
C GLU A 70 -13.13 -13.40 2.35
N MET A 71 -13.02 -13.50 3.68
CA MET A 71 -13.06 -12.32 4.55
C MET A 71 -11.87 -11.40 4.29
N LEU A 72 -10.65 -11.96 4.24
CA LEU A 72 -9.45 -11.17 3.96
C LEU A 72 -9.50 -10.51 2.58
N LEU A 73 -9.91 -11.25 1.55
CA LEU A 73 -10.05 -10.72 0.20
C LEU A 73 -11.06 -9.56 0.16
N LYS A 74 -12.18 -9.68 0.87
CA LYS A 74 -13.18 -8.61 0.97
C LYS A 74 -12.60 -7.34 1.61
N GLU A 75 -11.86 -7.47 2.71
CA GLU A 75 -11.19 -6.33 3.36
C GLU A 75 -10.17 -5.65 2.41
N LEU A 76 -9.40 -6.45 1.66
CA LEU A 76 -8.45 -5.94 0.67
C LEU A 76 -9.16 -5.24 -0.50
N GLU A 77 -10.31 -5.73 -0.95
CA GLU A 77 -11.12 -5.11 -2.01
C GLU A 77 -11.74 -3.78 -1.56
N GLU A 78 -12.18 -3.69 -0.30
CA GLU A 78 -12.65 -2.45 0.31
C GLU A 78 -11.51 -1.41 0.42
N ALA A 79 -10.33 -1.83 0.86
CA ALA A 79 -9.13 -1.00 0.89
C ALA A 79 -8.74 -0.51 -0.52
N ALA A 80 -8.74 -1.41 -1.50
CA ALA A 80 -8.48 -1.11 -2.90
C ALA A 80 -9.44 -0.04 -3.44
N LYS A 81 -10.75 -0.14 -3.13
CA LYS A 81 -11.73 0.86 -3.52
C LYS A 81 -11.45 2.22 -2.88
N THR A 82 -11.12 2.24 -1.59
CA THR A 82 -10.76 3.47 -0.87
C THR A 82 -9.55 4.15 -1.51
N ILE A 83 -8.48 3.41 -1.77
CA ILE A 83 -7.24 3.95 -2.34
C ILE A 83 -7.43 4.38 -3.79
N LYS A 84 -8.13 3.61 -4.64
CA LYS A 84 -8.46 4.01 -6.03
C LYS A 84 -9.30 5.28 -6.09
N GLY A 85 -10.15 5.51 -5.10
CA GLY A 85 -10.95 6.73 -4.97
C GLY A 85 -10.15 7.99 -4.62
N THR A 86 -8.89 7.86 -4.18
CA THR A 86 -8.05 9.03 -3.83
C THR A 86 -7.63 9.82 -5.06
N ARG A 87 -7.17 9.13 -6.12
CA ARG A 87 -6.65 9.71 -7.36
C ARG A 87 -6.99 8.80 -8.56
N PRO A 88 -8.19 8.94 -9.15
CA PRO A 88 -8.71 8.01 -10.16
C PRO A 88 -7.89 7.89 -11.46
N THR A 89 -6.94 8.78 -11.69
CA THR A 89 -6.07 8.80 -12.88
C THR A 89 -4.65 8.30 -12.61
N ALA A 90 -4.30 7.93 -11.36
CA ALA A 90 -2.96 7.52 -10.99
C ALA A 90 -2.68 6.06 -11.41
N VAL A 91 -2.28 5.84 -12.66
CA VAL A 91 -2.08 4.50 -13.25
C VAL A 91 -1.25 3.56 -12.37
N ASN A 92 -0.13 4.00 -11.80
CA ASN A 92 0.72 3.19 -10.93
C ASN A 92 0.02 2.69 -9.66
N LEU A 93 -0.91 3.48 -9.12
CA LEU A 93 -1.72 3.09 -7.97
C LEU A 93 -2.65 1.93 -8.35
N PHE A 94 -3.31 2.00 -9.51
CA PHE A 94 -4.17 0.93 -10.00
C PHE A 94 -3.37 -0.34 -10.28
N TRP A 95 -2.25 -0.21 -10.97
CA TRP A 95 -1.35 -1.32 -11.27
C TRP A 95 -0.91 -2.07 -10.00
N ALA A 96 -0.46 -1.34 -8.98
CA ALA A 96 0.02 -1.94 -7.73
C ALA A 96 -1.10 -2.70 -7.00
N ILE A 97 -2.29 -2.10 -6.91
CA ILE A 97 -3.46 -2.71 -6.28
C ILE A 97 -3.89 -3.96 -7.04
N ASP A 98 -4.04 -3.88 -8.36
CA ASP A 98 -4.51 -4.99 -9.18
C ASP A 98 -3.51 -6.16 -9.15
N ARG A 99 -2.21 -5.86 -9.13
CA ARG A 99 -1.15 -6.85 -8.97
C ARG A 99 -1.29 -7.66 -7.68
N ILE A 100 -1.46 -6.99 -6.53
CA ILE A 100 -1.64 -7.66 -5.24
C ILE A 100 -2.94 -8.48 -5.23
N LEU A 101 -4.07 -7.88 -5.62
CA LEU A 101 -5.36 -8.57 -5.60
C LEU A 101 -5.36 -9.81 -6.50
N ASN A 102 -4.76 -9.73 -7.68
CA ASN A 102 -4.65 -10.89 -8.58
C ASN A 102 -3.77 -12.00 -7.97
N LYS A 103 -2.72 -11.64 -7.23
CA LYS A 103 -1.86 -12.62 -6.55
C LYS A 103 -2.59 -13.31 -5.40
N VAL A 104 -3.34 -12.57 -4.59
CA VAL A 104 -4.20 -13.14 -3.52
C VAL A 104 -5.29 -14.05 -4.10
N ARG A 105 -5.90 -13.67 -5.23
CA ARG A 105 -6.92 -14.48 -5.91
C ARG A 105 -6.39 -15.75 -6.56
N SER A 106 -5.10 -15.79 -6.93
CA SER A 106 -4.49 -16.95 -7.58
C SER A 106 -3.71 -17.86 -6.63
N CYS A 107 -3.40 -17.40 -5.42
CA CYS A 107 -2.69 -18.20 -4.42
C CYS A 107 -3.66 -19.07 -3.61
N ASP A 108 -3.47 -20.38 -3.64
CA ASP A 108 -4.16 -21.32 -2.74
C ASP A 108 -3.33 -21.52 -1.48
N GLY A 109 -3.49 -20.57 -0.55
CA GLY A 109 -2.87 -20.59 0.77
C GLY A 109 -3.89 -20.34 1.89
N SER A 110 -3.47 -20.64 3.11
CA SER A 110 -4.15 -20.25 4.34
C SER A 110 -4.27 -18.73 4.47
N VAL A 111 -5.16 -18.25 5.33
CA VAL A 111 -5.36 -16.81 5.53
C VAL A 111 -4.08 -16.12 6.03
N ASP A 112 -3.26 -16.81 6.83
CA ASP A 112 -1.97 -16.29 7.31
C ASP A 112 -0.94 -16.18 6.20
N GLU A 113 -0.82 -17.20 5.34
CA GLU A 113 0.06 -17.15 4.16
C GLU A 113 -0.35 -16.02 3.20
N LEU A 114 -1.66 -15.75 3.08
CA LEU A 114 -2.14 -14.63 2.27
C LEU A 114 -1.80 -13.26 2.87
N ARG A 115 -1.81 -13.12 4.20
CA ARG A 115 -1.36 -11.88 4.87
C ARG A 115 0.11 -11.61 4.56
N GLU A 116 0.95 -12.62 4.74
CA GLU A 116 2.38 -12.55 4.44
C GLU A 116 2.63 -12.23 2.97
N LEU A 117 1.91 -12.91 2.06
CA LEU A 117 2.00 -12.68 0.62
C LEU A 117 1.71 -11.23 0.22
N VAL A 118 0.73 -10.58 0.84
CA VAL A 118 0.38 -9.18 0.56
C VAL A 118 1.51 -8.25 0.98
N ILE A 119 2.08 -8.47 2.18
CA ILE A 119 3.19 -7.66 2.71
C ILE A 119 4.44 -7.84 1.85
N ASP A 120 4.76 -9.08 1.48
CA ASP A 120 5.89 -9.40 0.62
C ASP A 120 5.75 -8.79 -0.76
N GLU A 121 4.56 -8.86 -1.36
CA GLU A 121 4.32 -8.25 -2.66
C GLU A 121 4.40 -6.73 -2.62
N ALA A 122 3.93 -6.10 -1.54
CA ALA A 122 4.09 -4.66 -1.35
C ALA A 122 5.54 -4.24 -1.22
N ASN A 123 6.36 -5.03 -0.51
CA ASN A 123 7.82 -4.82 -0.46
C ASN A 123 8.47 -4.92 -1.83
N ARG A 124 8.10 -5.93 -2.64
CA ARG A 124 8.64 -6.09 -4.01
C ARG A 124 8.28 -4.92 -4.90
N ILE A 125 7.02 -4.45 -4.85
CA ILE A 125 6.60 -3.26 -5.59
C ILE A 125 7.42 -2.04 -5.18
N ALA A 126 7.69 -1.87 -3.87
CA ALA A 126 8.51 -0.77 -3.38
C ALA A 126 10.00 -0.90 -3.76
N ASP A 127 10.52 -2.11 -3.94
CA ASP A 127 11.89 -2.35 -4.44
C ASP A 127 12.02 -2.01 -5.92
N GLU A 128 11.11 -2.51 -6.76
CA GLU A 128 11.10 -2.27 -8.21
C GLU A 128 11.04 -0.76 -8.52
N ASP A 129 10.39 0.02 -7.66
CA ASP A 129 10.28 1.47 -7.77
C ASP A 129 11.62 2.21 -7.58
N THR A 130 12.59 1.58 -6.90
CA THR A 130 13.91 2.18 -6.66
C THR A 130 14.94 1.93 -7.75
N GLU A 131 14.62 1.06 -8.71
CA GLU A 131 15.52 0.60 -9.78
C GLU A 131 15.20 1.20 -11.16
N ALA A 132 14.14 2.02 -11.26
CA ALA A 132 13.68 2.69 -12.49
C ALA A 132 14.09 4.17 -12.55
#